data_AF-A0A496B8F2-F1
#
_entry.id   AF-A0A496B8F2-F1
#
_cell.length_a   1.000
_cell.length_b   1.000
_cell.length_c   1.000
_cell.angle_alpha   90.00
_cell.angle_beta   90.00
_cell.angle_gamma   90.00
#
_symmetry.space_group_name_H-M   'P 1'
#
loop_
_entity.id
_entity.type
_entity.pdbx_description
1 polymer ?
#
loop_
_entity_poly.entity_id
_entity_poly.type
_entity_poly.pdbx_seq_one_letter_code
_entity_poly.pdbx_strand_id
1 'polypeptide(L)'
;MPAMKCGRCGSEKIMPNLRIRDRYEAGMGQDVEVEVEGNPNAMIFKKAHREALRATVCGECGNVGLSVENPKALWETYTQGKDS
;
A
#
# COMPACT_ATOMS: atom_id res chain seq x y z
N MET A 1 5.75 -19.44 15.21
CA MET A 1 5.27 -18.44 14.24
C MET A 1 5.12 -19.13 12.90
N PRO A 2 3.96 -19.10 12.24
CA PRO A 2 3.82 -19.76 10.94
C PRO A 2 4.74 -19.11 9.91
N ALA A 3 5.47 -19.92 9.14
CA ALA A 3 6.30 -19.44 8.05
C ALA A 3 5.42 -18.91 6.92
N MET A 4 5.70 -17.69 6.46
CA MET A 4 5.00 -17.09 5.31
C MET A 4 5.41 -17.85 4.03
N LYS A 5 4.42 -18.27 3.24
CA LYS A 5 4.63 -18.94 1.94
C LYS A 5 4.13 -18.08 0.80
N CYS A 6 4.77 -18.20 -0.35
CA CYS A 6 4.33 -17.57 -1.57
C CYS A 6 2.97 -18.14 -1.98
N GLY A 7 1.93 -17.30 -2.05
CA GLY A 7 0.61 -17.73 -2.52
C GLY A 7 0.58 -18.23 -3.97
N ARG A 8 1.64 -17.96 -4.76
CA ARG A 8 1.76 -18.38 -6.16
C ARG A 8 2.52 -19.69 -6.35
N CYS A 9 3.66 -19.88 -5.68
CA CYS A 9 4.53 -21.06 -5.89
C CYS A 9 4.78 -21.91 -4.62
N GLY A 10 4.24 -21.51 -3.47
CA GLY A 10 4.42 -22.24 -2.20
C GLY A 10 5.79 -22.09 -1.53
N SER A 11 6.76 -21.42 -2.16
CA SER A 11 8.10 -21.22 -1.61
C SER A 11 8.09 -20.39 -0.32
N GLU A 12 9.02 -20.71 0.59
CA GLU A 12 9.27 -19.99 1.85
C GLU A 12 10.30 -18.85 1.68
N LYS A 13 10.90 -18.71 0.49
CA LYS A 13 11.84 -17.62 0.17
C LYS A 13 11.07 -16.31 -0.01
N ILE A 14 10.73 -15.67 1.10
CA ILE A 14 9.92 -14.45 1.13
C ILE A 14 10.71 -13.29 1.74
N MET A 15 10.68 -12.14 1.05
CA MET A 15 11.18 -10.86 1.52
C MET A 15 9.97 -9.96 1.84
N PRO A 16 9.53 -9.87 3.11
CA PRO A 16 8.39 -9.05 3.50
C PRO A 16 8.76 -7.58 3.74
N ASN A 17 7.76 -6.72 3.79
CA ASN A 17 7.86 -5.32 4.21
C ASN A 17 8.90 -4.47 3.45
N LEU A 18 9.06 -4.71 2.15
CA LEU A 18 9.96 -3.92 1.32
C LEU A 18 9.30 -2.58 0.94
N ARG A 19 10.12 -1.52 0.84
CA ARG A 19 9.67 -0.20 0.38
C ARG A 19 9.60 -0.20 -1.15
N ILE A 20 8.53 0.37 -1.70
CA ILE A 20 8.44 0.67 -3.14
C ILE A 20 8.78 2.15 -3.28
N ARG A 21 9.79 2.47 -4.09
CA ARG A 21 10.25 3.84 -4.28
C ARG A 21 9.83 4.35 -5.65
N ASP A 22 9.24 5.53 -5.69
CA ASP A 22 9.13 6.29 -6.93
C ASP A 22 10.51 6.90 -7.27
N ARG A 23 10.84 6.92 -8.55
CA ARG A 23 12.09 7.49 -9.06
C ARG A 23 11.82 8.92 -9.53
N TYR A 24 11.76 9.85 -8.58
CA TYR A 24 11.74 11.27 -8.91
C TYR A 24 13.15 11.77 -9.27
N GLU A 25 13.26 12.53 -10.37
CA GLU A 25 14.48 13.17 -10.91
C GLU A 25 14.99 14.28 -9.96
N ALA A 26 15.44 13.93 -8.77
CA ALA A 26 16.18 14.83 -7.86
C ALA A 26 16.92 14.10 -6.72
N GLY A 27 17.09 12.76 -6.80
CA GLY A 27 17.84 11.98 -5.81
C GLY A 27 17.10 11.70 -4.48
N MET A 28 15.86 12.16 -4.31
CA MET A 28 15.03 11.87 -3.14
C MET A 28 13.84 10.98 -3.53
N GLY A 29 14.07 9.67 -3.63
CA GLY A 29 12.98 8.72 -3.83
C GLY A 29 11.99 8.75 -2.65
N GLN A 30 10.72 8.99 -2.93
CA GLN A 30 9.63 8.88 -1.95
C GLN A 30 9.07 7.45 -1.95
N ASP A 31 8.41 7.05 -0.86
CA ASP A 31 7.63 5.82 -0.90
C ASP A 31 6.41 6.03 -1.81
N VAL A 32 6.05 5.01 -2.58
CA VAL A 32 4.79 5.01 -3.32
C VAL A 32 3.66 4.86 -2.31
N GLU A 33 2.60 5.65 -2.46
CA GLU A 33 1.46 5.69 -1.53
C GLU A 33 0.16 5.30 -2.25
N VAL A 34 -0.82 4.80 -1.49
CA VAL A 34 -2.23 4.72 -1.90
C VAL A 34 -3.00 5.85 -1.22
N GLU A 35 -3.85 6.52 -1.98
CA GLU A 35 -4.70 7.61 -1.52
C GLU A 35 -6.19 7.21 -1.62
N VAL A 36 -6.97 7.61 -0.60
CA VAL A 36 -8.43 7.60 -0.64
C VAL A 36 -8.94 9.01 -0.38
N GLU A 37 -9.76 9.54 -1.29
CA GLU A 37 -10.45 10.82 -1.10
C GLU A 37 -11.72 10.63 -0.26
N GLY A 38 -11.83 11.34 0.88
CA GLY A 38 -12.98 11.23 1.78
C GLY A 38 -14.25 11.98 1.36
N ASN A 39 -14.18 12.95 0.44
CA ASN A 39 -15.37 13.52 -0.21
C ASN A 39 -14.96 14.08 -1.59
N PRO A 40 -15.27 13.39 -2.70
CA PRO A 40 -14.86 13.82 -4.04
C PRO A 40 -15.51 15.14 -4.48
N ASN A 41 -16.61 15.57 -3.83
CA ASN A 41 -17.38 16.77 -4.16
C ASN A 41 -17.06 17.99 -3.26
N ALA A 42 -16.20 17.84 -2.25
CA ALA A 42 -15.82 18.95 -1.38
C ALA A 42 -14.78 19.87 -2.06
N MET A 43 -15.16 21.12 -2.33
CA MET A 43 -14.28 22.08 -3.02
C MET A 43 -13.10 22.62 -2.19
N ILE A 44 -13.15 22.58 -0.84
CA ILE A 44 -12.18 23.32 0.00
C ILE A 44 -11.51 22.48 1.12
N PHE A 45 -11.94 21.25 1.40
CA PHE A 45 -11.26 20.39 2.39
C PHE A 45 -11.37 18.91 2.00
N LYS A 46 -10.65 18.52 0.94
CA LYS A 46 -10.44 17.11 0.61
C LYS A 46 -9.61 16.48 1.73
N LYS A 47 -10.27 15.90 2.73
CA LYS A 47 -9.61 15.01 3.71
C LYS A 47 -9.24 13.72 2.96
N ALA A 48 -8.12 13.76 2.25
CA ALA A 48 -7.52 12.59 1.66
C ALA A 48 -6.69 11.87 2.73
N HIS A 49 -6.83 10.55 2.80
CA HIS A 49 -5.96 9.71 3.63
C HIS A 49 -4.98 8.98 2.75
N ARG A 50 -3.70 8.98 3.13
CA ARG A 50 -2.61 8.33 2.39
C ARG A 50 -1.89 7.34 3.27
N GLU A 51 -1.51 6.21 2.67
CA GLU A 51 -0.69 5.19 3.32
C GLU A 51 0.40 4.71 2.37
N ALA A 52 1.62 4.53 2.90
CA ALA A 52 2.73 3.97 2.14
C ALA A 52 2.45 2.51 1.73
N LEU A 53 2.79 2.18 0.49
CA LEU A 53 2.80 0.80 0.01
C LEU A 53 4.04 0.05 0.49
N ARG A 54 3.81 -1.18 0.92
CA ARG A 54 4.81 -2.18 1.23
C ARG A 54 4.67 -3.35 0.27
N ALA A 55 5.80 -3.89 -0.16
CA ALA A 55 5.86 -5.07 -1.00
C ALA A 55 6.30 -6.29 -0.20
N THR A 56 5.73 -7.44 -0.54
CA THR A 56 6.26 -8.75 -0.21
C THR A 56 6.70 -9.41 -1.50
N VAL A 57 7.98 -9.80 -1.61
CA VAL A 57 8.55 -10.35 -2.84
C VAL A 57 9.01 -11.78 -2.62
N CYS A 58 8.57 -12.70 -3.48
CA CYS A 58 9.07 -14.06 -3.50
C CYS A 58 10.43 -14.13 -4.21
N GLY A 59 11.45 -14.59 -3.50
CA GLY A 59 12.79 -14.79 -4.05
C GLY A 59 12.93 -16.00 -4.98
N GLU A 60 11.89 -16.83 -5.11
CA GLU A 60 11.90 -17.97 -6.03
C GLU A 60 11.25 -17.63 -7.38
N CYS A 61 9.98 -17.19 -7.36
CA CYS A 61 9.20 -16.96 -8.59
C CYS A 61 8.98 -15.47 -8.93
N GLY A 62 9.48 -14.55 -8.10
CA GLY A 62 9.33 -13.11 -8.32
C GLY A 62 7.92 -12.56 -8.05
N ASN A 63 6.99 -13.36 -7.51
CA ASN A 63 5.66 -12.86 -7.17
C ASN A 63 5.72 -11.70 -6.18
N VAL A 64 5.01 -10.61 -6.47
CA VAL A 64 4.92 -9.42 -5.63
C VAL A 64 3.51 -9.31 -5.05
N GLY A 65 3.39 -9.23 -3.73
CA GLY A 65 2.17 -8.83 -3.02
C GLY A 65 2.31 -7.40 -2.51
N LEU A 66 1.21 -6.66 -2.48
CA LEU A 66 1.16 -5.26 -2.02
C LEU A 66 0.28 -5.17 -0.76
N SER A 67 0.71 -4.35 0.19
CA SER A 67 -0.03 -4.04 1.41
C SER A 67 0.20 -2.60 1.83
N VAL A 68 -0.68 -2.07 2.66
CA VAL A 68 -0.49 -0.78 3.36
C VAL A 68 -0.31 -1.02 4.86
N GLU A 69 0.30 -0.08 5.57
CA GLU A 69 0.55 -0.21 7.01
C GLU A 69 -0.73 -0.08 7.83
N ASN A 70 -1.60 0.89 7.51
CA ASN A 70 -2.88 1.08 8.20
C ASN A 70 -4.09 0.98 7.25
N PRO A 71 -4.52 -0.23 6.86
CA PRO A 71 -5.69 -0.41 5.99
C PRO A 71 -6.99 0.07 6.63
N LYS A 72 -7.07 0.14 7.98
CA LYS A 72 -8.27 0.58 8.70
C LYS A 72 -8.56 2.06 8.45
N ALA A 73 -7.54 2.91 8.50
CA ALA A 73 -7.69 4.34 8.26
C ALA A 73 -8.14 4.65 6.82
N LEU A 74 -7.61 3.92 5.84
CA LEU A 74 -8.09 4.01 4.45
C LEU A 74 -9.55 3.61 4.34
N TRP A 75 -9.96 2.52 4.98
CA TRP A 75 -11.34 2.04 4.92
C TRP A 75 -12.34 2.98 5.61
N GLU A 76 -11.99 3.51 6.78
CA GLU A 76 -12.80 4.50 7.49
C GLU A 76 -13.01 5.75 6.63
N THR A 77 -11.95 6.24 5.97
CA THR A 77 -12.05 7.38 5.04
C THR A 77 -12.93 7.05 3.83
N TYR A 78 -12.75 5.87 3.24
CA TYR A 78 -13.50 5.43 2.05
C TYR A 78 -15.00 5.30 2.31
N THR A 79 -15.37 4.80 3.49
CA THR A 79 -16.77 4.57 3.85
C THR A 79 -17.49 5.85 4.24
N GLN A 80 -16.84 6.73 5.01
CA GLN A 80 -17.41 8.05 5.38
C GLN A 80 -17.76 8.90 4.15
N GLY A 81 -16.97 8.81 3.07
CA GLY A 81 -17.24 9.53 1.82
C GLY A 81 -18.40 9.02 0.98
N LYS A 82 -18.96 7.85 1.30
CA LYS A 82 -20.13 7.30 0.61
C LYS A 82 -21.47 7.65 1.27
N ASP A 83 -21.43 8.03 2.54
CA ASP A 83 -22.63 8.33 3.34
C ASP A 83 -22.96 9.83 3.41
N SER A 84 -22.30 10.67 2.59
CA SER A 84 -22.47 12.13 2.54
C SER A 84 -23.07 12.64 1.23
#